data_AF-A0A8K0RM15-F1
#
_entry.id   AF-A0A8K0RM15-F1
#
_cell.length_a   1.000
_cell.length_b   1.000
_cell.length_c   1.000
_cell.angle_alpha   90.00
_cell.angle_beta   90.00
_cell.angle_gamma   90.00
#
_symmetry.space_group_name_H-M   'P 1'
#
loop_
_entity.id
_entity.type
_entity.pdbx_description
1 polymer ?
#
loop_
_entity_poly.entity_id
_entity_poly.type
_entity_poly.pdbx_seq_one_letter_code
_entity_poly.pdbx_strand_id
1 'polypeptide(L)'
;AWGRQTTILILPTVALRGNMIGRLDKVALKHHTWFPGSTKSAPLVLVSAEAACTERFLEYANRLCDRQCLDRIVIDECHLTITVGTYRRSMSQLA
;
A
#
# COMPACT_ATOMS: atom_id res chain seq x y z
N ALA A 1 -7.55 18.35 16.37
CA ALA A 1 -8.13 17.41 15.40
C ALA A 1 -7.25 16.17 15.39
N TRP A 2 -7.79 15.00 15.76
CA TRP A 2 -7.01 13.75 15.82
C TRP A 2 -6.41 13.47 14.43
N GLY A 3 -5.09 13.33 14.37
CA GLY A 3 -4.36 13.07 13.13
C GLY A 3 -4.93 11.83 12.45
N ARG A 4 -5.30 11.93 11.18
CA ARG A 4 -5.81 10.79 10.41
C ARG A 4 -4.67 9.78 10.23
N GLN A 5 -4.64 8.79 11.12
CA GLN A 5 -3.79 7.61 11.02
C GLN A 5 -4.04 6.90 9.69
N THR A 6 -2.99 6.80 8.88
CA THR A 6 -3.01 6.21 7.54
C THR A 6 -2.46 4.80 7.62
N THR A 7 -3.28 3.82 7.24
CA THR A 7 -2.84 2.45 6.97
C THR A 7 -2.49 2.31 5.50
N ILE A 8 -1.28 1.84 5.21
CA ILE A 8 -0.86 1.49 3.84
C ILE A 8 -1.03 -0.02 3.67
N LEU A 9 -1.71 -0.45 2.62
CA LEU A 9 -1.90 -1.86 2.26
C LEU A 9 -1.25 -2.13 0.89
N ILE A 10 -0.18 -2.92 0.89
CA ILE A 10 0.58 -3.33 -0.29
C ILE A 10 0.02 -4.65 -0.82
N LEU A 11 -0.32 -4.69 -2.11
CA LEU A 11 -0.96 -5.82 -2.77
C LEU A 11 -0.08 -6.38 -3.89
N PRO A 12 0.06 -7.71 -4.02
CA PRO A 12 0.91 -8.33 -5.03
C PRO A 12 0.49 -7.99 -6.46
N THR A 13 -0.79 -8.04 -6.87
CA THR A 13 -1.24 -7.52 -8.21
C THR A 13 -2.74 -7.53 -8.52
N VAL A 14 -3.06 -6.81 -9.61
CA VAL A 14 -4.32 -6.49 -10.33
C VAL A 14 -5.57 -7.33 -10.07
N ALA A 15 -5.53 -8.67 -10.06
CA ALA A 15 -6.74 -9.48 -9.85
C ALA A 15 -7.30 -9.33 -8.42
N LEU A 16 -6.41 -9.30 -7.42
CA LEU A 16 -6.78 -9.04 -6.03
C LEU A 16 -7.17 -7.59 -5.80
N ARG A 17 -6.56 -6.64 -6.53
CA ARG A 17 -6.90 -5.22 -6.43
C ARG A 17 -8.35 -4.96 -6.86
N GLY A 18 -8.81 -5.53 -7.98
CA GLY A 18 -10.19 -5.35 -8.45
C GLY A 18 -11.22 -5.92 -7.47
N ASN A 19 -10.97 -7.13 -6.94
CA ASN A 19 -11.83 -7.75 -5.94
C ASN A 19 -11.87 -6.93 -4.64
N MET A 20 -10.70 -6.49 -4.16
CA MET A 20 -10.62 -5.77 -2.90
C MET A 20 -11.19 -4.35 -2.98
N ILE A 21 -10.98 -3.62 -4.08
CA ILE A 21 -11.65 -2.33 -4.31
C ILE A 21 -13.16 -2.52 -4.33
N GLY A 22 -13.67 -3.51 -5.06
CA GLY A 22 -15.10 -3.81 -5.09
C GLY A 22 -15.69 -4.20 -3.72
N ARG A 23 -14.90 -4.85 -2.85
CA ARG A 23 -15.30 -5.13 -1.46
C ARG A 23 -15.25 -3.89 -0.58
N LEU A 24 -14.23 -3.04 -0.74
CA LEU A 24 -14.07 -1.80 0.03
C LEU A 24 -15.18 -0.79 -0.30
N ASP A 25 -15.59 -0.71 -1.57
CA ASP A 25 -16.69 0.13 -2.01
C ASP A 25 -18.03 -0.32 -1.40
N LYS A 26 -18.26 -1.63 -1.28
CA LYS A 26 -19.45 -2.19 -0.62
C LYS A 26 -19.56 -1.85 0.86
N VAL A 27 -18.43 -1.67 1.55
CA VAL A 27 -18.39 -1.30 2.98
C VAL A 27 -18.21 0.21 3.20
N ALA A 28 -18.28 1.03 2.14
CA ALA A 28 -18.14 2.48 2.17
C ALA A 28 -16.88 2.99 2.89
N LEU A 29 -15.79 2.22 2.87
CA LEU A 29 -14.56 2.60 3.54
C LEU A 29 -13.78 3.59 2.66
N LYS A 30 -13.44 4.76 3.20
CA LYS A 30 -12.66 5.77 2.47
C LYS A 30 -11.26 5.23 2.17
N HIS A 31 -11.00 4.91 0.92
CA HIS A 31 -9.70 4.45 0.46
C HIS A 31 -9.14 5.34 -0.66
N HIS A 32 -7.85 5.17 -0.91
CA HIS A 32 -7.16 5.79 -2.03
C HIS A 32 -6.17 4.80 -2.65
N THR A 33 -6.22 4.63 -3.97
CA THR A 33 -5.19 3.87 -4.68
C THR A 33 -4.03 4.80 -4.98
N TRP A 34 -2.88 4.55 -4.36
CA TRP A 34 -1.69 5.36 -4.54
C TRP A 34 -0.96 5.01 -5.83
N PHE A 35 -0.39 6.04 -6.44
CA PHE A 35 0.48 5.99 -7.59
C PHE A 35 1.53 7.10 -7.47
N PRO A 36 2.69 6.98 -8.15
CA PRO A 36 3.72 8.02 -8.14
C PRO A 36 3.17 9.42 -8.42
N GLY A 37 3.44 10.38 -7.53
CA GLY A 37 2.92 11.75 -7.62
C GLY A 37 1.59 11.99 -6.89
N SER A 38 0.99 10.96 -6.29
CA SER A 38 -0.25 11.13 -5.54
C SER A 38 -0.03 11.86 -4.20
N THR A 39 -0.86 12.88 -3.95
CA THR A 39 -0.82 13.72 -2.74
C THR A 39 -2.06 13.56 -1.86
N LYS A 40 -3.02 12.72 -2.27
CA LYS A 40 -4.29 12.54 -1.57
C LYS A 40 -4.08 11.85 -0.21
N SER A 41 -4.76 12.37 0.81
CA SER A 41 -4.83 11.74 2.14
C SER A 41 -6.09 10.88 2.25
N ALA A 42 -5.92 9.67 2.77
CA ALA A 42 -7.00 8.74 3.07
C ALA A 42 -6.59 7.85 4.27
N PRO A 43 -7.55 7.38 5.09
CA PRO A 43 -7.23 6.49 6.20
C PRO A 43 -6.73 5.11 5.74
N LEU A 44 -7.12 4.66 4.54
CA LEU A 44 -6.59 3.47 3.88
C LEU A 44 -5.99 3.83 2.52
N VAL A 45 -4.75 3.43 2.29
CA VAL A 45 -4.03 3.65 1.03
C VAL A 45 -3.61 2.31 0.43
N LEU A 46 -4.12 2.01 -0.76
CA LEU A 46 -3.80 0.80 -1.51
C LEU A 46 -2.60 1.05 -2.43
N VAL A 47 -1.59 0.20 -2.34
CA VAL A 47 -0.34 0.30 -3.11
C VAL A 47 -0.11 -1.06 -3.77
N SER A 48 0.40 -1.09 -5.01
CA SER A 48 0.85 -2.37 -5.58
C SER A 48 2.26 -2.67 -5.11
N ALA A 49 2.63 -3.95 -5.08
CA ALA A 49 3.99 -4.36 -4.79
C ALA A 49 5.00 -3.64 -5.70
N GLU A 50 4.71 -3.52 -7.00
CA GLU A 50 5.58 -2.84 -7.95
C GLU A 50 5.77 -1.35 -7.61
N ALA A 51 4.71 -0.68 -7.18
CA ALA A 51 4.78 0.73 -6.81
C ALA A 51 5.49 0.93 -5.46
N ALA A 52 5.33 -0.02 -4.52
CA ALA A 52 5.98 -0.01 -3.23
C ALA A 52 7.51 -0.16 -3.32
N CYS A 53 8.03 -0.77 -4.39
CA CYS A 53 9.46 -0.94 -4.64
C CYS A 53 10.14 0.29 -5.27
N THR A 54 9.47 1.44 -5.35
CA THR A 54 10.02 2.65 -5.95
C THR A 54 10.50 3.64 -4.89
N GLU A 55 11.54 4.43 -5.20
CA GLU A 55 12.01 5.51 -4.31
C GLU A 55 10.89 6.52 -4.00
N ARG A 56 10.02 6.80 -4.96
CA ARG A 56 8.87 7.70 -4.76
C ARG A 56 7.89 7.19 -3.70
N PHE A 57 7.79 5.87 -3.52
CA PHE A 57 7.00 5.31 -2.44
C PHE A 57 7.70 5.49 -1.09
N LEU A 58 9.02 5.29 -1.02
CA LEU A 58 9.80 5.56 0.20
C LEU A 58 9.67 7.03 0.63
N GLU A 59 9.80 7.98 -0.30
CA GLU A 59 9.57 9.40 -0.05
C GLU A 59 8.16 9.67 0.50
N TYR A 60 7.15 9.03 -0.09
CA TYR A 60 5.77 9.15 0.35
C TYR A 60 5.56 8.61 1.78
N ALA A 61 6.09 7.42 2.08
CA ALA A 61 5.97 6.78 3.38
C ALA A 61 6.72 7.57 4.47
N ASN A 62 7.95 8.02 4.17
CA ASN A 62 8.73 8.87 5.07
C ASN A 62 7.99 10.16 5.39
N ARG A 63 7.39 10.83 4.39
CA ARG A 63 6.58 12.03 4.63
C ARG A 63 5.39 11.79 5.55
N LEU A 64 4.77 10.61 5.50
CA LEU A 64 3.69 10.25 6.44
C LEU A 64 4.24 9.96 7.84
N CYS A 65 5.40 9.32 7.94
CA CYS A 65 6.11 9.06 9.19
C CYS A 65 6.51 10.36 9.88
N ASP A 66 7.16 11.29 9.17
CA ASP A 66 7.62 12.59 9.67
C ASP A 66 6.45 13.45 10.21
N ARG A 67 5.28 13.29 9.58
CA ARG A 67 4.04 13.98 10.00
C ARG A 67 3.28 13.24 11.09
N GLN A 68 3.80 12.13 11.60
CA GLN A 68 3.13 11.26 12.57
C GLN A 68 1.72 10.85 12.13
N CYS A 69 1.54 10.65 10.82
CA CYS A 69 0.28 10.26 10.21
C CYS A 69 0.33 8.83 9.64
N LEU A 70 1.50 8.19 9.62
CA LEU A 70 1.64 6.78 9.30
C LEU A 70 1.31 5.94 10.53
N ASP A 71 0.30 5.07 10.43
CA ASP A 71 -0.10 4.16 11.50
C ASP A 71 0.61 2.81 11.37
N ARG A 72 0.48 2.18 10.18
CA ARG A 72 1.10 0.90 9.86
C ARG A 72 1.17 0.66 8.36
N ILE A 73 2.07 -0.24 7.97
CA ILE A 73 2.16 -0.80 6.62
C ILE A 73 1.82 -2.28 6.71
N VAL A 74 0.90 -2.75 5.88
CA VAL A 74 0.46 -4.15 5.78
C VAL A 74 0.82 -4.66 4.39
N ILE A 75 1.51 -5.79 4.32
CA ILE A 75 1.84 -6.46 3.06
C ILE A 75 0.96 -7.70 2.94
N ASP A 76 0.10 -7.70 1.93
CA ASP A 76 -0.71 -8.86 1.57
C ASP A 76 0.14 -9.91 0.83
N GLU A 77 -0.21 -11.18 1.01
CA GLU A 77 0.53 -12.33 0.49
C GLU A 77 2.05 -12.28 0.78
N CYS A 78 2.41 -11.88 2.00
CA CYS A 78 3.81 -11.72 2.40
C CYS A 78 4.65 -12.99 2.25
N HIS A 79 4.03 -14.18 2.22
CA HIS A 79 4.74 -15.42 1.95
C HIS A 79 5.43 -15.43 0.57
N LEU A 80 4.96 -14.61 -0.39
CA LEU A 80 5.59 -14.44 -1.71
C LEU A 80 6.95 -13.74 -1.64
N THR A 81 7.26 -13.02 -0.56
CA THR A 81 8.59 -12.42 -0.37
C THR A 81 9.65 -13.50 -0.06
N ILE A 82 9.25 -14.60 0.58
CA ILE A 82 10.14 -15.66 1.09
C ILE A 82 10.14 -16.90 0.18
N THR A 83 8.98 -17.32 -0.34
CA THR A 83 8.81 -18.66 -0.94
C THR A 83 8.94 -18.72 -2.46
N VAL A 84 8.92 -17.58 -3.16
CA VAL A 84 8.98 -17.55 -4.63
C VAL A 84 9.79 -16.36 -5.11
N GLY A 85 11.13 -16.49 -5.07
CA GLY A 85 12.06 -15.51 -5.66
C GLY A 85 11.84 -15.24 -7.16
N THR A 86 10.97 -16.02 -7.82
CA THR A 86 10.62 -15.93 -9.23
C THR A 86 9.19 -15.47 -9.52
N TYR A 87 8.27 -15.43 -8.54
CA TYR A 87 6.86 -15.10 -8.85
C TYR A 87 6.64 -13.61 -9.09
N ARG A 88 7.39 -12.72 -8.39
CA ARG A 88 7.68 -11.33 -8.81
C ARG A 88 8.84 -10.72 -8.02
N ARG A 89 9.87 -10.22 -8.72
CA ARG A 89 11.02 -9.52 -8.12
C ARG A 89 10.62 -8.42 -7.12
N SER A 90 9.52 -7.71 -7.37
CA SER A 90 9.05 -6.64 -6.49
C SER A 90 8.70 -7.13 -5.08
N MET A 91 8.08 -8.31 -4.92
CA MET A 91 7.79 -8.81 -3.57
C MET A 91 9.07 -9.13 -2.79
N SER A 92 10.10 -9.69 -3.45
CA SER A 92 11.39 -9.95 -2.81
C SER A 92 12.13 -8.70 -2.33
N GLN A 93 11.80 -7.52 -2.87
CA GLN A 93 12.36 -6.23 -2.44
C GLN A 93 11.64 -5.61 -1.23
N LEU A 94 10.54 -6.22 -0.77
CA LEU A 94 9.77 -5.76 0.39
C LEU A 94 10.15 -6.48 1.70
N ALA A 95 10.99 -7.52 1.62
CA ALA A 95 11.59 -8.20 2.78
C ALA A 95 12.81 -7.43 3.28
#